data_AF-A0A1C6EKP5-F1
#
_entry.id   AF-A0A1C6EKP5-F1
#
_cell.length_a   1.000
_cell.length_b   1.000
_cell.length_c   1.000
_cell.angle_alpha   90.00
_cell.angle_beta   90.00
_cell.angle_gamma   90.00
#
_symmetry.space_group_name_H-M   'P 1'
#
loop_
_entity.id
_entity.type
_entity.pdbx_description
1 polymer ?
#
loop_
_entity_poly.entity_id
_entity_poly.type
_entity_poly.pdbx_seq_one_letter_code
_entity_poly.pdbx_strand_id
1 'polypeptide(L)'
;MKNRENIKYYIGVDIGTNSVGWAVIDENGNLLKKGKHHLWGSRLFDQAQTAQNRRNYRSSRRRYNKRRQRIGLLRLIMSDMVLEVDPSFFIRLEKTTFLDKEDKKAILKDNYKMNYNLFCDEDYNDKKYFKDYPTIYHLRKKLCESDEKADPRLIYLALHHIVKYRGNFLYEGQELHLEPSNKEEDLKILFDILGKNNDTVYDISEEQIQFILKTVVENISKTAKVDECMSQLKLNSEDKKIVKEFMRGLVGNKFNVSKLYMHEDLQFDDEDLKLQFSDKSYEEKITEYENVLEEKMEFIDLMQRFYSWIELSKIVGSDSQHASISGAMVNIYESHREDLRTLKEVMLKIGKKEYDEMFKPTSKNVVNYYNYVNPVACSGDKTDGFYKYVKKAIEKSDDSRKDEILQKIANETYMLKQTSKNNAYIPYQMQKDELIKILDHQEKYYPVLKENRDKIISILEFRIPYYYGPLDGNKQFGWLIKKKGKENERILPWNHQEIVDVQETAAQFIKKLTNYCTYLPIEKVMPQKSLTCSMYEVLSEVNKIRIDGKLLPIDTKNRLIEDLFFKRKTVKEKDLINWLKQNQLTVGEITGYQKEKAFSSSLAPWIDFKEIFDEINDSNYDLIEKL
;
A
#
# COMPACT_ATOMS: atom_id res chain seq x y z
N MET A 1 62.16 14.41 -39.19
CA MET A 1 61.17 13.62 -38.44
C MET A 1 61.68 13.52 -37.00
N LYS A 2 61.06 14.20 -36.03
CA LYS A 2 61.51 14.13 -34.61
C LYS A 2 61.11 12.77 -34.03
N ASN A 3 62.08 12.06 -33.46
CA ASN A 3 61.91 10.82 -32.70
C ASN A 3 60.73 10.95 -31.73
N ARG A 4 59.68 10.16 -31.93
CA ARG A 4 58.67 9.92 -30.89
C ARG A 4 59.22 8.82 -30.00
N GLU A 5 59.96 9.21 -28.96
CA GLU A 5 60.27 8.28 -27.88
C GLU A 5 58.97 7.83 -27.23
N ASN A 6 58.83 6.52 -27.01
CA ASN A 6 57.72 5.96 -26.25
C ASN A 6 57.91 6.34 -24.79
N ILE A 7 57.12 7.30 -24.31
CA ILE A 7 57.13 7.76 -22.91
C ILE A 7 56.26 6.80 -22.09
N LYS A 8 56.82 6.21 -21.05
CA LYS A 8 56.06 5.49 -20.01
C LYS A 8 55.42 6.49 -19.06
N TYR A 9 54.17 6.26 -18.70
CA TYR A 9 53.40 7.14 -17.82
C TYR A 9 52.38 6.35 -16.99
N TYR A 10 51.91 6.95 -15.91
CA TYR A 10 50.85 6.44 -15.04
C TYR A 10 49.68 7.44 -15.05
N ILE A 11 48.45 6.94 -14.91
CA ILE A 11 47.26 7.77 -14.77
C ILE A 11 46.64 7.50 -13.40
N GLY A 12 46.53 8.55 -12.59
CA GLY A 12 45.66 8.54 -11.41
C GLY A 12 44.26 9.01 -11.81
N VAL A 13 43.22 8.32 -11.35
CA VAL A 13 41.82 8.68 -11.60
C VAL A 13 41.08 8.71 -10.27
N ASP A 14 40.37 9.81 -10.01
CA ASP A 14 39.49 10.00 -8.85
C ASP A 14 38.04 10.07 -9.35
N ILE A 15 37.26 9.02 -9.11
CA ILE A 15 35.90 8.85 -9.65
C ILE A 15 34.90 9.15 -8.53
N GLY A 16 34.35 10.37 -8.55
CA GLY A 16 33.27 10.80 -7.67
C GLY A 16 31.88 10.64 -8.29
N THR A 17 30.84 11.00 -7.54
CA THR A 17 29.43 10.89 -8.00
C THR A 17 29.06 11.91 -9.07
N ASN A 18 29.79 13.03 -9.14
CA ASN A 18 29.51 14.16 -10.03
C ASN A 18 30.79 14.66 -10.74
N SER A 19 31.90 13.94 -10.58
CA SER A 19 33.19 14.32 -11.16
C SER A 19 34.07 13.11 -11.43
N VAL A 20 34.89 13.19 -12.47
CA VAL A 20 36.05 12.31 -12.64
C VAL A 20 37.29 13.17 -12.76
N GLY A 21 38.14 13.18 -11.73
CA GLY A 21 39.47 13.78 -11.74
C GLY A 21 40.48 12.84 -12.40
N TRP A 22 41.46 13.40 -13.11
CA TRP A 22 42.61 12.63 -13.60
C TRP A 22 43.90 13.44 -13.52
N ALA A 23 45.02 12.73 -13.38
CA ALA A 23 46.37 13.28 -13.51
C ALA A 23 47.30 12.24 -14.14
N VAL A 24 48.20 12.68 -15.03
CA VAL A 24 49.17 11.81 -15.70
C VAL A 24 50.59 12.16 -15.23
N ILE A 25 51.29 11.17 -14.69
CA ILE A 25 52.66 11.31 -14.17
C ILE A 25 53.65 10.42 -14.93
N ASP A 26 54.93 10.77 -14.92
CA ASP A 26 56.01 9.91 -15.39
C ASP A 26 56.49 8.92 -14.30
N GLU A 27 57.51 8.12 -14.62
CA GLU A 27 58.14 7.17 -13.68
C GLU A 27 58.82 7.83 -12.46
N ASN A 28 59.09 9.13 -12.53
CA ASN A 28 59.69 9.90 -11.43
C ASN A 28 58.63 10.64 -10.59
N GLY A 29 57.35 10.43 -10.87
CA GLY A 29 56.23 11.11 -10.18
C GLY A 29 55.96 12.54 -10.65
N ASN A 30 56.57 12.98 -11.75
CA ASN A 30 56.36 14.34 -12.27
C ASN A 30 55.12 14.40 -13.16
N LEU A 31 54.31 15.46 -12.97
CA LEU A 31 53.13 15.70 -13.80
C LEU A 31 53.51 16.01 -15.24
N LEU A 32 53.05 15.17 -16.17
CA LEU A 32 53.33 15.31 -17.59
C LEU A 32 52.60 16.51 -18.21
N LYS A 33 53.18 17.06 -19.27
CA LYS A 33 52.59 18.16 -20.06
C LYS A 33 52.51 17.78 -21.54
N LYS A 34 51.49 18.31 -22.22
CA LYS A 34 51.38 18.28 -23.68
C LYS A 34 51.21 19.71 -24.18
N GLY A 35 52.23 20.22 -24.88
CA GLY A 35 52.28 21.65 -25.22
C GLY A 35 52.37 22.50 -23.96
N LYS A 36 51.47 23.49 -23.81
CA LYS A 36 51.39 24.38 -22.64
C LYS A 36 50.45 23.87 -21.53
N HIS A 37 49.84 22.70 -21.72
CA HIS A 37 48.86 22.17 -20.78
C HIS A 37 49.41 21.00 -19.99
N HIS A 38 49.22 21.04 -18.68
CA HIS A 38 49.43 19.88 -17.81
C HIS A 38 48.38 18.81 -18.10
N LEU A 39 48.77 17.55 -18.05
CA LEU A 39 47.89 16.41 -18.26
C LEU A 39 47.16 16.04 -16.96
N TRP A 40 46.44 17.00 -16.40
CA TRP A 40 45.51 16.81 -15.29
C TRP A 40 44.23 17.58 -15.56
N GLY A 41 43.16 17.19 -14.88
CA GLY A 41 41.88 17.87 -15.01
C GLY A 41 40.79 17.16 -14.24
N SER A 42 39.58 17.67 -14.36
CA SER A 42 38.38 17.02 -13.85
C SER A 42 37.23 17.23 -14.82
N ARG A 43 36.43 16.19 -15.02
CA ARG A 43 35.19 16.21 -15.79
C ARG A 43 34.05 16.26 -14.80
N LEU A 44 33.36 17.38 -14.73
CA LEU A 44 32.13 17.51 -13.95
C LEU A 44 30.93 17.04 -14.77
N PHE A 45 29.96 16.41 -14.11
CA PHE A 45 28.69 15.98 -14.69
C PHE A 45 27.59 15.96 -13.62
N ASP A 46 26.34 16.02 -14.04
CA ASP A 46 25.20 15.91 -13.12
C ASP A 46 25.11 14.48 -12.57
N GLN A 47 24.78 14.37 -11.28
CA GLN A 47 24.60 13.07 -10.63
C GLN A 47 23.58 12.22 -11.38
N ALA A 48 23.92 10.96 -11.61
CA ALA A 48 23.01 10.02 -12.26
C ALA A 48 21.73 9.84 -11.40
N GLN A 49 20.57 10.04 -12.02
CA GLN A 49 19.29 9.76 -11.38
C GLN A 49 18.97 8.26 -11.41
N THR A 50 18.45 7.73 -10.30
CA THR A 50 17.99 6.34 -10.26
C THR A 50 16.79 6.12 -11.19
N ALA A 51 16.53 4.86 -11.57
CA ALA A 51 15.39 4.52 -12.43
C ALA A 51 14.02 4.60 -11.72
N GLN A 52 13.97 4.98 -10.44
CA GLN A 52 12.77 4.99 -9.59
C GLN A 52 11.66 5.89 -10.14
N ASN A 53 11.98 7.15 -10.46
CA ASN A 53 11.00 8.09 -11.05
C ASN A 53 10.41 7.54 -12.36
N ARG A 54 11.27 6.96 -13.20
CA ARG A 54 10.85 6.32 -14.47
C ARG A 54 9.92 5.13 -14.21
N ARG A 55 10.20 4.31 -13.17
CA ARG A 55 9.33 3.21 -12.71
C ARG A 55 7.97 3.73 -12.26
N ASN A 56 7.93 4.76 -11.42
CA ASN A 56 6.70 5.37 -10.89
C ASN A 56 5.80 5.92 -12.02
N TYR A 57 6.39 6.66 -12.97
CA TYR A 57 5.63 7.15 -14.13
C TYR A 57 5.11 6.03 -15.02
N ARG A 58 5.89 4.95 -15.23
CA ARG A 58 5.45 3.78 -16.01
C ARG A 58 4.28 3.07 -15.35
N SER A 59 4.36 2.82 -14.05
CA SER A 59 3.28 2.19 -13.27
C SER A 59 2.01 3.03 -13.29
N SER A 60 2.12 4.35 -13.12
CA SER A 60 0.99 5.28 -13.21
C SER A 60 0.31 5.26 -14.58
N ARG A 61 1.09 5.32 -15.68
CA ARG A 61 0.54 5.22 -17.05
C ARG A 61 -0.21 3.92 -17.28
N ARG A 62 0.35 2.78 -16.85
CA ARG A 62 -0.30 1.46 -16.94
C ARG A 62 -1.62 1.45 -16.18
N ARG A 63 -1.64 1.96 -14.94
CA ARG A 63 -2.84 2.05 -14.10
C ARG A 63 -3.95 2.89 -14.76
N TYR A 64 -3.60 4.06 -15.30
CA TYR A 64 -4.56 4.91 -16.02
C TYR A 64 -5.09 4.24 -17.29
N ASN A 65 -4.25 3.56 -18.05
CA ASN A 65 -4.67 2.80 -19.23
C ASN A 65 -5.63 1.67 -18.85
N LYS A 66 -5.33 0.90 -17.79
CA LYS A 66 -6.21 -0.18 -17.32
C LYS A 66 -7.53 0.35 -16.76
N ARG A 67 -7.53 1.49 -16.06
CA ARG A 67 -8.77 2.17 -15.67
C ARG A 67 -9.61 2.56 -16.88
N ARG A 68 -9.01 3.16 -17.92
CA ARG A 68 -9.70 3.48 -19.18
C ARG A 68 -10.24 2.22 -19.86
N GLN A 69 -9.46 1.14 -19.86
CA GLN A 69 -9.89 -0.14 -20.42
C GLN A 69 -11.13 -0.68 -19.70
N ARG A 70 -11.16 -0.69 -18.36
CA ARG A 70 -12.33 -1.14 -17.59
C ARG A 70 -13.60 -0.37 -17.97
N ILE A 71 -13.49 0.96 -18.05
CA ILE A 71 -14.61 1.82 -18.46
C ILE A 71 -15.03 1.54 -19.90
N GLY A 72 -14.08 1.31 -20.80
CA GLY A 72 -14.38 0.93 -22.18
C GLY A 72 -15.10 -0.42 -22.28
N LEU A 73 -14.75 -1.41 -21.43
CA LEU A 73 -15.43 -2.70 -21.39
C LEU A 73 -16.87 -2.57 -20.84
N LEU A 74 -17.06 -1.80 -19.77
CA LEU A 74 -18.39 -1.53 -19.22
C LEU A 74 -19.27 -0.81 -20.26
N ARG A 75 -18.72 0.21 -20.92
CA ARG A 75 -19.41 0.94 -21.99
C ARG A 75 -19.79 0.03 -23.15
N LEU A 76 -18.90 -0.89 -23.55
CA LEU A 76 -19.20 -1.84 -24.61
C LEU A 76 -20.40 -2.73 -24.25
N ILE A 77 -20.43 -3.24 -23.02
CA ILE A 77 -21.52 -4.11 -22.54
C ILE A 77 -22.85 -3.35 -22.50
N MET A 78 -22.86 -2.13 -21.96
CA MET A 78 -24.08 -1.35 -21.76
C MET A 78 -24.44 -0.44 -22.95
N SER A 79 -23.73 -0.56 -24.08
CA SER A 79 -23.83 0.42 -25.16
C SER A 79 -25.25 0.49 -25.72
N ASP A 80 -25.82 -0.66 -26.07
CA ASP A 80 -27.09 -0.73 -26.76
C ASP A 80 -28.22 -0.15 -25.89
N MET A 81 -28.31 -0.56 -24.62
CA MET A 81 -29.35 -0.07 -23.70
C MET A 81 -29.26 1.44 -23.41
N VAL A 82 -28.06 2.04 -23.45
CA VAL A 82 -27.88 3.48 -23.18
C VAL A 82 -28.14 4.30 -24.44
N LEU A 83 -27.63 3.84 -25.59
CA LEU A 83 -27.75 4.56 -26.86
C LEU A 83 -29.16 4.49 -27.46
N GLU A 84 -29.94 3.46 -27.12
CA GLU A 84 -31.37 3.40 -27.46
C GLU A 84 -32.14 4.58 -26.83
N VAL A 85 -31.78 4.97 -25.60
CA VAL A 85 -32.38 6.12 -24.90
C VAL A 85 -31.78 7.44 -25.36
N ASP A 86 -30.46 7.49 -25.53
CA ASP A 86 -29.76 8.71 -25.93
C ASP A 86 -28.51 8.41 -26.76
N PRO A 87 -28.61 8.51 -28.10
CA PRO A 87 -27.51 8.21 -29.02
C PRO A 87 -26.26 9.06 -28.83
N SER A 88 -26.36 10.20 -28.15
CA SER A 88 -25.25 11.15 -27.97
C SER A 88 -24.68 11.16 -26.54
N PHE A 89 -25.23 10.36 -25.62
CA PHE A 89 -24.85 10.35 -24.21
C PHE A 89 -23.35 10.12 -23.99
N PHE A 90 -22.76 9.08 -24.60
CA PHE A 90 -21.33 8.81 -24.44
C PHE A 90 -20.43 9.84 -25.11
N ILE A 91 -20.88 10.46 -26.20
CA ILE A 91 -20.16 11.57 -26.84
C ILE A 91 -20.09 12.74 -25.87
N ARG A 92 -21.21 13.09 -25.22
CA ARG A 92 -21.23 14.18 -24.25
C ARG A 92 -20.32 13.93 -23.06
N LEU A 93 -20.45 12.73 -22.48
CA LEU A 93 -19.67 12.32 -21.31
C LEU A 93 -18.16 12.36 -21.58
N GLU A 94 -17.70 11.89 -22.75
CA GLU A 94 -16.27 11.76 -23.06
C GLU A 94 -15.66 13.02 -23.70
N LYS A 95 -16.38 13.67 -24.62
CA LYS A 95 -15.81 14.69 -25.51
C LYS A 95 -16.20 16.11 -25.15
N THR A 96 -17.38 16.32 -24.55
CA THR A 96 -17.93 17.68 -24.46
C THR A 96 -17.99 18.25 -23.04
N THR A 97 -17.79 17.43 -22.00
CA THR A 97 -17.93 17.85 -20.58
C THR A 97 -17.14 19.11 -20.20
N PHE A 98 -15.99 19.34 -20.84
CA PHE A 98 -15.08 20.46 -20.56
C PHE A 98 -15.07 21.54 -21.65
N LEU A 99 -15.94 21.42 -22.64
CA LEU A 99 -16.00 22.33 -23.77
C LEU A 99 -17.04 23.42 -23.53
N ASP A 100 -16.82 24.57 -24.16
CA ASP A 100 -17.80 25.65 -24.17
C ASP A 100 -18.97 25.32 -25.11
N LYS A 101 -20.01 26.15 -25.05
CA LYS A 101 -21.25 25.93 -25.80
C LYS A 101 -21.02 25.79 -27.32
N GLU A 102 -20.08 26.54 -27.89
CA GLU A 102 -19.85 26.58 -29.34
C GLU A 102 -19.14 25.32 -29.79
N ASP A 103 -18.12 24.90 -29.05
CA ASP A 103 -17.40 23.65 -29.28
C ASP A 103 -18.31 22.43 -29.10
N LYS A 104 -19.20 22.43 -28.09
CA LYS A 104 -20.19 21.36 -27.93
C LYS A 104 -21.10 21.25 -29.15
N LYS A 105 -21.56 22.39 -29.68
CA LYS A 105 -22.40 22.42 -30.90
C LYS A 105 -21.64 21.87 -32.10
N ALA A 106 -20.38 22.26 -32.29
CA ALA A 106 -19.56 21.80 -33.40
C ALA A 106 -19.36 20.27 -33.39
N ILE A 107 -19.17 19.67 -32.21
CA ILE A 107 -18.99 18.22 -32.06
C ILE A 107 -20.31 17.46 -32.19
N LEU A 108 -21.38 17.93 -31.52
CA LEU A 108 -22.64 17.20 -31.46
C LEU A 108 -23.49 17.37 -32.73
N LYS A 109 -23.31 18.47 -33.47
CA LYS A 109 -24.05 18.80 -34.69
C LYS A 109 -25.56 18.68 -34.45
N ASP A 110 -26.25 17.86 -35.25
CA ASP A 110 -27.70 17.64 -35.16
C ASP A 110 -28.14 17.00 -33.82
N ASN A 111 -27.21 16.41 -33.06
CA ASN A 111 -27.47 15.88 -31.73
C ASN A 111 -27.38 16.94 -30.61
N TYR A 112 -27.02 18.20 -30.93
CA TYR A 112 -26.98 19.26 -29.93
C TYR A 112 -28.40 19.73 -29.58
N LYS A 113 -28.86 19.40 -28.36
CA LYS A 113 -30.16 19.86 -27.84
C LYS A 113 -30.01 21.06 -26.89
N MET A 114 -29.21 20.90 -25.84
CA MET A 114 -29.01 21.90 -24.79
C MET A 114 -27.56 21.94 -24.30
N ASN A 115 -27.17 23.01 -23.60
CA ASN A 115 -25.84 23.14 -23.01
C ASN A 115 -25.72 22.37 -21.67
N TYR A 116 -26.02 21.08 -21.70
CA TYR A 116 -25.88 20.16 -20.58
C TYR A 116 -24.89 19.05 -20.89
N ASN A 117 -24.36 18.40 -19.85
CA ASN A 117 -23.33 17.38 -19.97
C ASN A 117 -23.91 15.97 -19.89
N LEU A 118 -24.84 15.71 -18.97
CA LEU A 118 -25.34 14.36 -18.70
C LEU A 118 -26.72 14.15 -19.34
N PHE A 119 -27.67 15.04 -19.09
CA PHE A 119 -29.06 14.92 -19.51
C PHE A 119 -29.51 16.19 -20.23
N CYS A 120 -30.09 16.00 -21.42
CA CYS A 120 -30.55 17.08 -22.28
C CYS A 120 -31.98 16.83 -22.80
N ASP A 121 -32.79 16.11 -22.04
CA ASP A 121 -34.20 15.92 -22.36
C ASP A 121 -35.00 17.13 -21.87
N GLU A 122 -36.18 17.33 -22.44
CA GLU A 122 -37.05 18.46 -22.06
C GLU A 122 -37.47 18.37 -20.59
N ASP A 123 -37.93 17.19 -20.17
CA ASP A 123 -38.43 16.94 -18.81
C ASP A 123 -37.35 16.49 -17.81
N TYR A 124 -36.17 16.09 -18.29
CA TYR A 124 -35.07 15.62 -17.45
C TYR A 124 -33.71 16.13 -17.94
N ASN A 125 -33.10 17.02 -17.16
CA ASN A 125 -31.83 17.68 -17.48
C ASN A 125 -30.88 17.71 -16.28
N ASP A 126 -29.64 18.17 -16.50
CA ASP A 126 -28.61 18.22 -15.44
C ASP A 126 -29.09 18.92 -14.16
N LYS A 127 -29.89 20.00 -14.25
CA LYS A 127 -30.38 20.71 -13.07
C LYS A 127 -31.31 19.82 -12.24
N LYS A 128 -32.23 19.11 -12.92
CA LYS A 128 -33.14 18.16 -12.27
C LYS A 128 -32.37 16.98 -11.69
N TYR A 129 -31.42 16.43 -12.45
CA TYR A 129 -30.51 15.38 -11.98
C TYR A 129 -29.77 15.77 -10.70
N PHE A 130 -29.11 16.93 -10.63
CA PHE A 130 -28.38 17.36 -9.43
C PHE A 130 -29.29 17.78 -8.27
N LYS A 131 -30.56 18.12 -8.55
CA LYS A 131 -31.58 18.32 -7.50
C LYS A 131 -32.01 17.00 -6.88
N ASP A 132 -32.23 15.98 -7.71
CA ASP A 132 -32.66 14.65 -7.26
C ASP A 132 -31.48 13.89 -6.60
N TYR A 133 -30.27 14.06 -7.14
CA TYR A 133 -29.05 13.42 -6.70
C TYR A 133 -27.92 14.45 -6.53
N PRO A 134 -27.79 15.07 -5.35
CA PRO A 134 -26.74 16.05 -5.08
C PRO A 134 -25.32 15.51 -5.30
N THR A 135 -25.15 14.20 -5.13
CA THR A 135 -23.87 13.50 -5.34
C THR A 135 -24.11 12.13 -5.97
N ILE A 136 -23.09 11.55 -6.61
CA ILE A 136 -23.18 10.20 -7.21
C ILE A 136 -23.56 9.11 -6.21
N TYR A 137 -23.26 9.29 -4.93
CA TYR A 137 -23.62 8.36 -3.87
C TYR A 137 -25.11 8.39 -3.53
N HIS A 138 -25.81 9.51 -3.73
CA HIS A 138 -27.28 9.54 -3.64
C HIS A 138 -27.91 8.68 -4.74
N LEU A 139 -27.38 8.76 -5.95
CA LEU A 139 -27.83 7.93 -7.07
C LEU A 139 -27.58 6.44 -6.79
N ARG A 140 -26.34 6.08 -6.40
CA ARG A 140 -25.99 4.70 -6.06
C ARG A 140 -26.87 4.15 -4.94
N LYS A 141 -27.07 4.92 -3.87
CA LYS A 141 -27.95 4.57 -2.74
C LYS A 141 -29.37 4.29 -3.23
N LYS A 142 -29.97 5.21 -4.00
CA LYS A 142 -31.31 5.01 -4.58
C LYS A 142 -31.39 3.74 -5.43
N LEU A 143 -30.40 3.46 -6.28
CA LEU A 143 -30.40 2.23 -7.10
C LEU A 143 -30.19 0.95 -6.28
N CYS A 144 -29.47 1.02 -5.15
CA CYS A 144 -29.29 -0.11 -4.24
C CYS A 144 -30.52 -0.38 -3.35
N GLU A 145 -31.37 0.61 -3.11
CA GLU A 145 -32.53 0.50 -2.21
C GLU A 145 -33.86 0.37 -2.97
N SER A 146 -33.88 0.77 -4.24
CA SER A 146 -35.08 0.81 -5.06
C SER A 146 -35.06 -0.26 -6.14
N ASP A 147 -36.13 -1.03 -6.19
CA ASP A 147 -36.34 -2.10 -7.16
C ASP A 147 -37.19 -1.64 -8.38
N GLU A 148 -37.38 -0.32 -8.50
CA GLU A 148 -38.05 0.34 -9.63
C GLU A 148 -37.17 0.35 -10.89
N LYS A 149 -37.78 0.32 -12.07
CA LYS A 149 -37.06 0.44 -13.36
C LYS A 149 -36.41 1.82 -13.46
N ALA A 150 -35.08 1.86 -13.45
CA ALA A 150 -34.32 3.11 -13.57
C ALA A 150 -33.93 3.41 -15.02
N ASP A 151 -33.68 4.69 -15.33
CA ASP A 151 -33.14 5.11 -16.63
C ASP A 151 -31.76 4.45 -16.90
N PRO A 152 -31.54 3.83 -18.08
CA PRO A 152 -30.26 3.21 -18.45
C PRO A 152 -29.03 4.10 -18.24
N ARG A 153 -29.14 5.41 -18.48
CA ARG A 153 -28.05 6.38 -18.30
C ARG A 153 -27.68 6.53 -16.83
N LEU A 154 -28.65 6.51 -15.92
CA LEU A 154 -28.43 6.57 -14.48
C LEU A 154 -27.74 5.29 -13.97
N ILE A 155 -28.18 4.12 -14.44
CA ILE A 155 -27.55 2.83 -14.13
C ILE A 155 -26.08 2.85 -14.60
N TYR A 156 -25.83 3.30 -15.84
CA TYR A 156 -24.48 3.43 -16.36
C TYR A 156 -23.61 4.36 -15.51
N LEU A 157 -24.11 5.54 -15.10
CA LEU A 157 -23.35 6.47 -14.26
C LEU A 157 -22.93 5.86 -12.91
N ALA A 158 -23.83 5.11 -12.27
CA ALA A 158 -23.54 4.42 -11.01
C ALA A 158 -22.48 3.32 -11.19
N LEU A 159 -22.68 2.41 -12.14
CA LEU A 159 -21.72 1.33 -12.43
C LEU A 159 -20.37 1.87 -12.93
N HIS A 160 -20.39 2.91 -13.76
CA HIS A 160 -19.19 3.61 -14.21
C HIS A 160 -18.40 4.17 -13.03
N HIS A 161 -19.07 4.79 -12.05
CA HIS A 161 -18.42 5.30 -10.85
C HIS A 161 -17.77 4.17 -10.04
N ILE A 162 -18.50 3.09 -9.78
CA ILE A 162 -18.02 1.90 -9.05
C ILE A 162 -16.77 1.31 -9.73
N VAL A 163 -16.83 1.05 -11.04
CA VAL A 163 -15.71 0.44 -11.80
C VAL A 163 -14.50 1.38 -11.91
N LYS A 164 -14.72 2.69 -11.97
CA LYS A 164 -13.66 3.70 -12.04
C LYS A 164 -12.92 3.83 -10.70
N TYR A 165 -13.64 3.81 -9.59
CA TYR A 165 -13.16 3.99 -8.23
C TYR A 165 -13.36 2.73 -7.38
N ARG A 166 -12.88 1.60 -7.91
CA ARG A 166 -13.16 0.24 -7.41
C ARG A 166 -12.55 -0.14 -6.06
N GLY A 167 -11.97 0.78 -5.30
CA GLY A 167 -11.32 0.46 -4.03
C GLY A 167 -9.98 -0.30 -4.13
N ASN A 168 -9.43 -0.63 -2.96
CA ASN A 168 -8.19 -1.41 -2.81
C ASN A 168 -8.46 -2.93 -2.74
N PHE A 169 -7.39 -3.73 -2.83
CA PHE A 169 -7.41 -5.19 -2.83
C PHE A 169 -6.69 -5.78 -1.59
N LEU A 170 -6.67 -5.06 -0.46
CA LEU A 170 -5.96 -5.52 0.75
C LEU A 170 -6.63 -6.76 1.37
N TYR A 171 -7.94 -6.88 1.24
CA TYR A 171 -8.77 -7.98 1.74
C TYR A 171 -9.12 -9.01 0.65
N GLU A 172 -8.36 -9.06 -0.46
CA GLU A 172 -8.63 -9.99 -1.55
C GLU A 172 -8.71 -11.45 -1.06
N GLY A 173 -9.80 -12.15 -1.41
CA GLY A 173 -10.08 -13.52 -0.94
C GLY A 173 -10.72 -13.64 0.45
N GLN A 174 -10.98 -12.52 1.15
CA GLN A 174 -11.58 -12.52 2.49
C GLN A 174 -12.96 -11.85 2.49
N GLU A 175 -13.83 -12.29 3.41
CA GLU A 175 -15.08 -11.60 3.74
C GLU A 175 -14.78 -10.32 4.52
N LEU A 176 -15.48 -9.24 4.18
CA LEU A 176 -15.32 -7.95 4.83
C LEU A 176 -16.31 -7.81 5.98
N HIS A 177 -15.81 -7.93 7.20
CA HIS A 177 -16.57 -7.70 8.43
C HIS A 177 -16.12 -6.39 9.09
N LEU A 178 -17.07 -5.46 9.28
CA LEU A 178 -16.78 -4.12 9.83
C LEU A 178 -16.97 -4.04 11.35
N GLU A 179 -17.80 -4.91 11.91
CA GLU A 179 -18.09 -4.96 13.35
C GLU A 179 -16.81 -5.24 14.16
N PRO A 180 -16.55 -4.49 15.25
CA PRO A 180 -15.37 -4.70 16.08
C PRO A 180 -15.25 -6.12 16.64
N SER A 181 -16.35 -6.78 16.99
CA SER A 181 -16.35 -8.17 17.48
C SER A 181 -15.72 -9.17 16.51
N ASN A 182 -15.80 -8.91 15.20
CA ASN A 182 -15.20 -9.77 14.17
C ASN A 182 -13.68 -9.55 14.02
N LYS A 183 -13.09 -8.65 14.81
CA LYS A 183 -11.65 -8.34 14.83
C LYS A 183 -10.95 -8.77 16.12
N GLU A 184 -11.65 -9.46 17.00
CA GLU A 184 -11.06 -10.02 18.23
C GLU A 184 -9.93 -10.99 17.91
N GLU A 185 -10.16 -11.95 17.01
CA GLU A 185 -9.13 -12.92 16.62
C GLU A 185 -7.96 -12.25 15.89
N ASP A 186 -8.24 -11.31 14.97
CA ASP A 186 -7.20 -10.54 14.29
C ASP A 186 -6.30 -9.79 15.29
N LEU A 187 -6.89 -9.18 16.33
CA LEU A 187 -6.13 -8.47 17.35
C LEU A 187 -5.35 -9.42 18.27
N LYS A 188 -5.92 -10.57 18.63
CA LYS A 188 -5.22 -11.63 19.39
C LYS A 188 -4.01 -12.15 18.61
N ILE A 189 -4.18 -12.48 17.33
CA ILE A 189 -3.08 -12.91 16.44
C ILE A 189 -1.97 -11.84 16.39
N LEU A 190 -2.32 -10.56 16.29
CA LEU A 190 -1.33 -9.49 16.29
C LEU A 190 -0.55 -9.42 17.61
N PHE A 191 -1.21 -9.55 18.76
CA PHE A 191 -0.53 -9.61 20.06
C PHE A 191 0.34 -10.87 20.20
N ASP A 192 -0.13 -12.02 19.71
CA ASP A 192 0.62 -13.28 19.75
C ASP A 192 1.90 -13.19 18.90
N ILE A 193 1.82 -12.64 17.69
CA ILE A 193 2.99 -12.43 16.83
C ILE A 193 3.94 -11.42 17.49
N LEU A 194 3.43 -10.31 18.02
CA LEU A 194 4.25 -9.32 18.74
C LEU A 194 4.97 -9.95 19.93
N GLY A 195 4.28 -10.82 20.68
CA GLY A 195 4.84 -11.55 21.81
C GLY A 195 5.95 -12.51 21.38
N LYS A 196 5.65 -13.37 20.39
CA LYS A 196 6.62 -14.33 19.80
C LYS A 196 7.88 -13.62 19.31
N ASN A 197 7.73 -12.48 18.64
CA ASN A 197 8.85 -11.68 18.13
C ASN A 197 9.75 -11.09 19.24
N ASN A 198 9.26 -11.03 20.48
CA ASN A 198 9.99 -10.48 21.62
C ASN A 198 10.24 -11.51 22.73
N ASP A 199 10.17 -12.80 22.42
CA ASP A 199 10.35 -13.89 23.39
C ASP A 199 9.41 -13.75 24.62
N THR A 200 8.21 -13.20 24.43
CA THR A 200 7.23 -12.91 25.49
C THR A 200 5.83 -13.40 25.14
N VAL A 201 4.94 -13.44 26.14
CA VAL A 201 3.52 -13.76 25.96
C VAL A 201 2.71 -12.63 26.57
N TYR A 202 1.93 -11.95 25.73
CA TYR A 202 1.02 -10.91 26.18
C TYR A 202 -0.30 -11.54 26.63
N ASP A 203 -0.51 -11.64 27.94
CA ASP A 203 -1.78 -12.11 28.51
C ASP A 203 -2.82 -10.97 28.45
N ILE A 204 -3.56 -10.93 27.35
CA ILE A 204 -4.62 -9.95 27.10
C ILE A 204 -5.98 -10.64 27.25
N SER A 205 -6.76 -10.25 28.25
CA SER A 205 -8.09 -10.80 28.48
C SER A 205 -9.07 -10.41 27.37
N GLU A 206 -10.15 -11.17 27.24
CA GLU A 206 -11.20 -10.90 26.25
C GLU A 206 -11.84 -9.52 26.47
N GLU A 207 -12.03 -9.10 27.72
CA GLU A 207 -12.55 -7.77 28.05
C GLU A 207 -11.58 -6.65 27.62
N GLN A 208 -10.28 -6.86 27.74
CA GLN A 208 -9.27 -5.90 27.29
C GLN A 208 -9.25 -5.79 25.77
N ILE A 209 -9.35 -6.92 25.05
CA ILE A 209 -9.46 -6.95 23.59
C ILE A 209 -10.70 -6.17 23.13
N GLN A 210 -11.87 -6.43 23.73
CA GLN A 210 -13.11 -5.72 23.40
C GLN A 210 -13.02 -4.23 23.68
N PHE A 211 -12.40 -3.84 24.81
CA PHE A 211 -12.16 -2.44 25.11
C PHE A 211 -11.29 -1.77 24.05
N ILE A 212 -10.15 -2.37 23.70
CA ILE A 212 -9.24 -1.84 22.68
C ILE A 212 -9.98 -1.66 21.35
N LEU A 213 -10.72 -2.69 20.92
CA LEU A 213 -11.46 -2.68 19.66
C LEU A 213 -12.50 -1.56 19.59
N LYS A 214 -13.20 -1.30 20.70
CA LYS A 214 -14.12 -0.18 20.81
C LYS A 214 -13.39 1.16 20.74
N THR A 215 -12.34 1.35 21.55
CA THR A 215 -11.58 2.61 21.62
C THR A 215 -10.91 2.96 20.29
N VAL A 216 -10.37 1.98 19.55
CA VAL A 216 -9.67 2.27 18.29
C VAL A 216 -10.59 2.78 17.19
N VAL A 217 -11.90 2.50 17.24
CA VAL A 217 -12.89 2.99 16.26
C VAL A 217 -13.61 4.27 16.71
N GLU A 218 -13.49 4.67 17.97
CA GLU A 218 -14.14 5.89 18.48
C GLU A 218 -13.66 7.17 17.77
N ASN A 219 -14.53 8.19 17.73
CA ASN A 219 -14.22 9.48 17.12
C ASN A 219 -13.44 10.39 18.09
N ILE A 220 -12.29 9.92 18.56
CA ILE A 220 -11.33 10.66 19.40
C ILE A 220 -9.96 10.75 18.72
N SER A 221 -9.08 11.63 19.22
CA SER A 221 -7.74 11.83 18.65
C SER A 221 -6.90 10.54 18.67
N LYS A 222 -6.02 10.37 17.67
CA LYS A 222 -5.12 9.20 17.56
C LYS A 222 -4.26 8.99 18.81
N THR A 223 -3.80 10.08 19.44
CA THR A 223 -3.02 10.01 20.68
C THR A 223 -3.87 9.53 21.85
N ALA A 224 -5.09 10.07 22.00
CA ALA A 224 -6.01 9.65 23.05
C ALA A 224 -6.35 8.15 22.95
N LYS A 225 -6.57 7.62 21.73
CA LYS A 225 -6.78 6.18 21.51
C LYS A 225 -5.64 5.33 22.07
N VAL A 226 -4.38 5.72 21.82
CA VAL A 226 -3.22 5.01 22.34
C VAL A 226 -3.20 5.07 23.86
N ASP A 227 -3.37 6.25 24.45
CA ASP A 227 -3.30 6.42 25.90
C ASP A 227 -4.41 5.65 26.63
N GLU A 228 -5.63 5.66 26.11
CA GLU A 228 -6.77 4.90 26.66
C GLU A 228 -6.57 3.38 26.52
N CYS A 229 -6.15 2.88 25.36
CA CYS A 229 -5.85 1.46 25.19
C CYS A 229 -4.73 0.99 26.13
N MET A 230 -3.66 1.78 26.24
CA MET A 230 -2.53 1.47 27.13
C MET A 230 -2.92 1.49 28.61
N SER A 231 -3.97 2.23 29.00
CA SER A 231 -4.43 2.30 30.40
C SER A 231 -5.04 0.99 30.90
N GLN A 232 -5.55 0.15 29.99
CA GLN A 232 -6.14 -1.14 30.32
C GLN A 232 -5.12 -2.27 30.38
N LEU A 233 -3.91 -2.07 29.86
CA LEU A 233 -2.90 -3.13 29.73
C LEU A 233 -1.93 -3.13 30.91
N LYS A 234 -1.77 -4.30 31.54
CA LYS A 234 -0.79 -4.52 32.61
C LYS A 234 0.53 -5.01 32.03
N LEU A 235 1.44 -4.08 31.76
CA LEU A 235 2.74 -4.35 31.11
C LEU A 235 3.90 -3.91 32.00
N ASN A 236 5.03 -4.62 31.93
CA ASN A 236 6.29 -4.15 32.52
C ASN A 236 6.84 -2.92 31.75
N SER A 237 7.89 -2.30 32.27
CA SER A 237 8.45 -1.06 31.71
C SER A 237 9.01 -1.19 30.30
N GLU A 238 9.47 -2.38 29.91
CA GLU A 238 10.05 -2.67 28.59
C GLU A 238 8.94 -2.92 27.57
N ASP A 239 8.03 -3.84 27.88
CA ASP A 239 6.84 -4.17 27.07
C ASP A 239 5.95 -2.95 26.83
N LYS A 240 5.84 -2.05 27.81
CA LYS A 240 5.08 -0.81 27.67
C LYS A 240 5.60 0.05 26.51
N LYS A 241 6.90 0.03 26.20
CA LYS A 241 7.46 0.78 25.07
C LYS A 241 7.12 0.12 23.73
N ILE A 242 7.23 -1.21 23.67
CA ILE A 242 6.95 -2.04 22.49
C ILE A 242 5.47 -1.91 22.12
N VAL A 243 4.58 -2.23 23.06
CA VAL A 243 3.13 -2.19 22.85
C VAL A 243 2.65 -0.78 22.54
N LYS A 244 3.28 0.26 23.09
CA LYS A 244 2.95 1.64 22.73
C LYS A 244 3.27 1.98 21.27
N GLU A 245 4.40 1.54 20.74
CA GLU A 245 4.73 1.71 19.31
C GLU A 245 3.83 0.86 18.41
N PHE A 246 3.48 -0.36 18.85
CA PHE A 246 2.50 -1.20 18.19
C PHE A 246 1.13 -0.50 18.08
N MET A 247 0.59 -0.03 19.20
CA MET A 247 -0.68 0.70 19.23
C MET A 247 -0.64 2.00 18.41
N ARG A 248 0.50 2.71 18.41
CA ARG A 248 0.70 3.88 17.53
C ARG A 248 0.56 3.50 16.06
N GLY A 249 1.14 2.38 15.64
CA GLY A 249 0.99 1.87 14.28
C GLY A 249 -0.46 1.54 13.93
N LEU A 250 -1.15 0.81 14.81
CA LEU A 250 -2.56 0.43 14.58
C LEU A 250 -3.49 1.63 14.42
N VAL A 251 -3.30 2.70 15.19
CA VAL A 251 -4.17 3.90 15.09
C VAL A 251 -3.73 4.91 14.02
N GLY A 252 -2.65 4.62 13.29
CA GLY A 252 -2.16 5.45 12.17
C GLY A 252 -1.21 6.60 12.55
N ASN A 253 -0.64 6.59 13.76
CA ASN A 253 0.45 7.48 14.12
C ASN A 253 1.77 7.03 13.46
N LYS A 254 2.76 7.92 13.40
CA LYS A 254 4.13 7.52 13.07
C LYS A 254 4.65 6.62 14.20
N PHE A 255 5.16 5.45 13.83
CA PHE A 255 5.68 4.45 14.75
C PHE A 255 7.06 3.97 14.30
N ASN A 256 7.81 3.43 15.26
CA ASN A 256 9.16 2.93 15.07
C ASN A 256 9.15 1.40 15.04
N VAL A 257 9.46 0.82 13.88
CA VAL A 257 9.46 -0.63 13.66
C VAL A 257 10.61 -1.29 14.40
N SER A 258 11.79 -0.66 14.44
CA SER A 258 12.95 -1.16 15.19
C SER A 258 12.61 -1.39 16.67
N LYS A 259 11.77 -0.52 17.25
CA LYS A 259 11.30 -0.65 18.63
C LYS A 259 10.23 -1.72 18.86
N LEU A 260 9.70 -2.34 17.80
CA LEU A 260 8.81 -3.49 17.92
C LEU A 260 9.59 -4.79 18.18
N TYR A 261 10.91 -4.80 18.00
CA TYR A 261 11.77 -5.97 18.12
C TYR A 261 12.94 -5.70 19.07
N MET A 262 12.72 -5.87 20.38
CA MET A 262 13.68 -5.47 21.42
C MET A 262 15.05 -6.17 21.31
N HIS A 263 15.07 -7.37 20.73
CA HIS A 263 16.26 -8.21 20.63
C HIS A 263 16.90 -8.22 19.25
N GLU A 264 16.45 -7.34 18.36
CA GLU A 264 16.97 -7.25 17.00
C GLU A 264 17.37 -5.82 16.66
N ASP A 265 18.58 -5.66 16.14
CA ASP A 265 19.04 -4.38 15.62
C ASP A 265 18.58 -4.21 14.17
N LEU A 266 17.35 -3.72 14.03
CA LEU A 266 16.74 -3.47 12.73
C LEU A 266 16.99 -2.01 12.35
N GLN A 267 18.01 -1.75 11.55
CA GLN A 267 18.34 -0.41 11.07
C GLN A 267 18.50 -0.40 9.54
N PHE A 268 18.27 0.77 8.96
CA PHE A 268 18.55 1.05 7.56
C PHE A 268 19.36 2.34 7.47
N ASP A 269 20.52 2.31 6.81
CA ASP A 269 21.48 3.42 6.75
C ASP A 269 21.81 4.00 8.14
N ASP A 270 22.09 3.13 9.13
CA ASP A 270 22.38 3.47 10.54
C ASP A 270 21.24 4.25 11.25
N GLU A 271 20.01 4.19 10.73
CA GLU A 271 18.82 4.79 11.34
C GLU A 271 17.71 3.78 11.67
N ASP A 272 16.98 4.07 12.75
CA ASP A 272 15.73 3.38 13.10
C ASP A 272 14.70 3.42 11.96
N LEU A 273 14.11 2.26 11.67
CA LEU A 273 13.02 2.06 10.73
C LEU A 273 11.75 2.74 11.25
N LYS A 274 11.27 3.79 10.57
CA LYS A 274 10.08 4.56 10.99
C LYS A 274 9.03 4.61 9.90
N LEU A 275 7.82 4.15 10.24
CA LEU A 275 6.70 4.06 9.31
C LEU A 275 5.50 4.87 9.78
N GLN A 276 4.66 5.22 8.81
CA GLN A 276 3.31 5.73 9.03
C GLN A 276 2.47 5.27 7.83
N PHE A 277 1.47 4.42 8.06
CA PHE A 277 0.68 3.80 6.98
C PHE A 277 -0.03 4.82 6.08
N SER A 278 -0.39 6.00 6.61
CA SER A 278 -1.03 7.07 5.85
C SER A 278 -0.07 7.96 5.05
N ASP A 279 1.25 7.75 5.17
CA ASP A 279 2.26 8.54 4.46
C ASP A 279 2.22 8.21 2.95
N LYS A 280 2.28 9.24 2.10
CA LYS A 280 2.34 9.05 0.64
C LYS A 280 3.59 8.30 0.18
N SER A 281 4.65 8.35 0.98
CA SER A 281 5.92 7.66 0.74
C SER A 281 5.99 6.28 1.39
N TYR A 282 4.91 5.79 2.02
CA TYR A 282 4.89 4.50 2.71
C TYR A 282 5.39 3.35 1.83
N GLU A 283 4.84 3.21 0.62
CA GLU A 283 5.22 2.18 -0.36
C GLU A 283 6.71 2.24 -0.74
N GLU A 284 7.30 3.44 -0.76
CA GLU A 284 8.72 3.61 -1.08
C GLU A 284 9.59 3.17 0.11
N LYS A 285 9.25 3.63 1.32
CA LYS A 285 9.97 3.28 2.55
C LYS A 285 9.89 1.79 2.86
N ILE A 286 8.72 1.17 2.73
CA ILE A 286 8.57 -0.26 3.03
C ILE A 286 9.37 -1.13 2.05
N THR A 287 9.52 -0.69 0.78
CA THR A 287 10.38 -1.37 -0.20
C THR A 287 11.86 -1.25 0.18
N GLU A 288 12.29 -0.10 0.70
CA GLU A 288 13.67 0.10 1.19
C GLU A 288 13.96 -0.83 2.39
N TYR A 289 12.95 -1.05 3.23
CA TYR A 289 13.05 -1.87 4.44
C TYR A 289 12.86 -3.38 4.19
N GLU A 290 12.47 -3.79 2.99
CA GLU A 290 12.12 -5.18 2.65
C GLU A 290 13.23 -6.17 3.01
N ASN A 291 14.49 -5.84 2.69
CA ASN A 291 15.65 -6.68 2.99
C ASN A 291 15.99 -6.74 4.49
N VAL A 292 15.63 -5.72 5.26
CA VAL A 292 15.91 -5.67 6.72
C VAL A 292 14.79 -6.36 7.50
N LEU A 293 13.55 -6.23 7.03
CA LEU A 293 12.37 -6.80 7.67
C LEU A 293 12.22 -8.29 7.35
N GLU A 294 12.52 -8.71 6.11
CA GLU A 294 12.37 -10.11 5.67
C GLU A 294 10.98 -10.67 6.04
N GLU A 295 10.93 -11.76 6.82
CA GLU A 295 9.69 -12.40 7.31
C GLU A 295 8.81 -11.47 8.16
N LYS A 296 9.40 -10.44 8.78
CA LYS A 296 8.68 -9.45 9.60
C LYS A 296 7.72 -8.60 8.77
N MET A 297 7.87 -8.58 7.44
CA MET A 297 6.95 -7.92 6.53
C MET A 297 5.51 -8.41 6.72
N GLU A 298 5.32 -9.71 6.99
CA GLU A 298 3.99 -10.28 7.19
C GLU A 298 3.28 -9.65 8.40
N PHE A 299 4.00 -9.42 9.49
CA PHE A 299 3.46 -8.74 10.66
C PHE A 299 3.09 -7.27 10.36
N ILE A 300 3.93 -6.56 9.61
CA ILE A 300 3.64 -5.18 9.19
C ILE A 300 2.43 -5.10 8.26
N ASP A 301 2.25 -6.08 7.36
CA ASP A 301 1.09 -6.18 6.48
C ASP A 301 -0.20 -6.46 7.27
N LEU A 302 -0.15 -7.32 8.30
CA LEU A 302 -1.27 -7.55 9.22
C LEU A 302 -1.63 -6.28 10.00
N MET A 303 -0.63 -5.55 10.51
CA MET A 303 -0.85 -4.24 11.15
C MET A 303 -1.47 -3.23 10.19
N GLN A 304 -1.01 -3.19 8.93
CA GLN A 304 -1.56 -2.29 7.91
C GLN A 304 -3.02 -2.63 7.58
N ARG A 305 -3.35 -3.93 7.48
CA ARG A 305 -4.73 -4.41 7.30
C ARG A 305 -5.61 -3.96 8.47
N PHE A 306 -5.17 -4.18 9.70
CA PHE A 306 -5.93 -3.75 10.87
C PHE A 306 -6.13 -2.22 10.93
N TYR A 307 -5.08 -1.44 10.61
CA TYR A 307 -5.19 0.00 10.45
C TYR A 307 -6.20 0.39 9.36
N SER A 308 -6.18 -0.29 8.21
CA SER A 308 -7.13 -0.05 7.13
C SER A 308 -8.57 -0.35 7.56
N TRP A 309 -8.80 -1.34 8.43
CA TRP A 309 -10.11 -1.61 9.02
C TRP A 309 -10.54 -0.46 9.92
N ILE A 310 -9.67 0.03 10.82
CA ILE A 310 -9.96 1.19 11.67
C ILE A 310 -10.38 2.42 10.83
N GLU A 311 -9.64 2.75 9.77
CA GLU A 311 -9.98 3.86 8.88
C GLU A 311 -11.30 3.63 8.14
N LEU A 312 -11.61 2.38 7.79
CA LEU A 312 -12.87 2.03 7.16
C LEU A 312 -14.05 2.22 8.12
N SER A 313 -13.92 1.78 9.38
CA SER A 313 -14.95 1.96 10.40
C SER A 313 -15.26 3.43 10.66
N LYS A 314 -14.28 4.34 10.56
CA LYS A 314 -14.52 5.79 10.62
C LYS A 314 -15.36 6.32 9.45
N ILE A 315 -15.18 5.75 8.26
CA ILE A 315 -15.92 6.16 7.06
C ILE A 315 -17.36 5.65 7.15
N VAL A 316 -17.51 4.38 7.47
CA VAL A 316 -18.77 3.64 7.34
C VAL A 316 -19.66 3.76 8.58
N GLY A 317 -19.05 4.00 9.75
CA GLY A 317 -19.69 3.93 11.06
C GLY A 317 -19.48 2.57 11.71
N SER A 318 -19.36 2.54 13.04
CA SER A 318 -19.08 1.32 13.82
C SER A 318 -20.29 0.41 14.04
N ASP A 319 -21.52 0.90 13.82
CA ASP A 319 -22.75 0.28 14.34
C ASP A 319 -23.61 -0.36 13.23
N SER A 320 -23.01 -0.96 12.20
CA SER A 320 -23.82 -1.39 11.06
C SER A 320 -23.30 -2.61 10.31
N GLN A 321 -23.93 -3.75 10.60
CA GLN A 321 -23.95 -4.96 9.76
C GLN A 321 -24.42 -4.72 8.31
N HIS A 322 -24.95 -3.53 7.98
CA HIS A 322 -25.58 -3.23 6.68
C HIS A 322 -25.16 -1.89 6.05
N ALA A 323 -24.14 -1.19 6.55
CA ALA A 323 -23.81 0.11 5.96
C ALA A 323 -23.19 -0.03 4.57
N SER A 324 -23.91 0.53 3.60
CA SER A 324 -23.41 0.72 2.24
C SER A 324 -22.43 1.89 2.20
N ILE A 325 -21.43 1.81 1.32
CA ILE A 325 -20.48 2.92 1.12
C ILE A 325 -21.20 4.19 0.68
N SER A 326 -22.28 4.06 -0.08
CA SER A 326 -23.14 5.18 -0.50
C SER A 326 -23.91 5.77 0.67
N GLY A 327 -24.42 4.96 1.59
CA GLY A 327 -25.03 5.44 2.84
C GLY A 327 -24.06 6.29 3.64
N ALA A 328 -22.86 5.77 3.89
CA ALA A 328 -21.78 6.48 4.57
C ALA A 328 -21.40 7.81 3.88
N MET A 329 -21.25 7.78 2.56
CA MET A 329 -20.91 8.98 1.78
C MET A 329 -22.04 10.01 1.75
N VAL A 330 -23.31 9.58 1.77
CA VAL A 330 -24.46 10.48 1.94
C VAL A 330 -24.42 11.12 3.32
N ASN A 331 -24.13 10.36 4.39
CA ASN A 331 -23.99 10.91 5.74
C ASN A 331 -22.89 11.97 5.80
N ILE A 332 -21.72 11.72 5.19
CA ILE A 332 -20.64 12.73 5.07
C ILE A 332 -21.13 14.02 4.41
N TYR A 333 -21.94 13.93 3.35
CA TYR A 333 -22.51 15.10 2.68
C TYR A 333 -23.47 15.88 3.57
N GLU A 334 -24.36 15.17 4.28
CA GLU A 334 -25.33 15.77 5.18
C GLU A 334 -24.64 16.43 6.39
N SER A 335 -23.68 15.75 7.04
CA SER A 335 -22.89 16.33 8.14
C SER A 335 -22.08 17.54 7.69
N HIS A 336 -21.48 17.51 6.49
CA HIS A 336 -20.80 18.68 5.94
C HIS A 336 -21.78 19.86 5.78
N ARG A 337 -23.00 19.61 5.28
CA ARG A 337 -24.02 20.65 5.11
C ARG A 337 -24.37 21.30 6.45
N GLU A 338 -24.51 20.50 7.50
CA GLU A 338 -24.80 20.99 8.85
C GLU A 338 -23.64 21.79 9.45
N ASP A 339 -22.41 21.25 9.39
CA ASP A 339 -21.21 21.95 9.83
C ASP A 339 -21.05 23.29 9.10
N LEU A 340 -21.33 23.32 7.78
CA LEU A 340 -21.26 24.54 6.97
C LEU A 340 -22.30 25.58 7.39
N ARG A 341 -23.53 25.14 7.67
CA ARG A 341 -24.57 26.03 8.18
C ARG A 341 -24.15 26.64 9.52
N THR A 342 -23.69 25.80 10.45
CA THR A 342 -23.22 26.24 11.76
C THR A 342 -22.06 27.23 11.64
N LEU A 343 -21.04 26.93 10.83
CA LEU A 343 -19.91 27.85 10.65
C LEU A 343 -20.36 29.18 10.04
N LYS A 344 -21.26 29.17 9.05
CA LYS A 344 -21.79 30.40 8.46
C LYS A 344 -22.46 31.28 9.51
N GLU A 345 -23.27 30.70 10.38
CA GLU A 345 -23.94 31.43 11.46
C GLU A 345 -22.95 31.99 12.48
N VAL A 346 -21.96 31.20 12.91
CA VAL A 346 -20.89 31.65 13.82
C VAL A 346 -20.11 32.81 13.20
N MET A 347 -19.67 32.68 11.95
CA MET A 347 -18.91 33.72 11.26
C MET A 347 -19.72 34.99 11.03
N LEU A 348 -21.03 34.89 10.77
CA LEU A 348 -21.91 36.07 10.66
C LEU A 348 -22.00 36.86 11.98
N LYS A 349 -22.02 36.17 13.13
CA LYS A 349 -22.00 36.83 14.44
C LYS A 349 -20.68 37.55 14.73
N ILE A 350 -19.56 37.01 14.24
CA ILE A 350 -18.24 37.64 14.37
C ILE A 350 -18.20 38.92 13.53
N GLY A 351 -18.60 38.85 12.26
CA GLY A 351 -18.67 40.02 11.40
C GLY A 351 -18.76 39.69 9.92
N LYS A 352 -19.33 40.63 9.15
CA LYS A 352 -19.53 40.46 7.71
C LYS A 352 -18.21 40.35 6.94
N LYS A 353 -17.16 41.05 7.41
CA LYS A 353 -15.83 41.02 6.80
C LYS A 353 -15.21 39.63 6.94
N GLU A 354 -15.23 39.08 8.15
CA GLU A 354 -14.69 37.76 8.48
C GLU A 354 -15.47 36.65 7.78
N TYR A 355 -16.80 36.78 7.70
CA TYR A 355 -17.64 35.89 6.91
C TYR A 355 -17.22 35.90 5.43
N ASP A 356 -17.07 37.07 4.84
CA ASP A 356 -16.69 37.20 3.44
C ASP A 356 -15.26 36.66 3.21
N GLU A 357 -14.31 36.92 4.11
CA GLU A 357 -12.97 36.34 4.06
C GLU A 357 -12.96 34.80 4.15
N MET A 358 -13.90 34.20 4.89
CA MET A 358 -14.02 32.75 5.00
C MET A 358 -14.62 32.10 3.74
N PHE A 359 -15.68 32.69 3.17
CA PHE A 359 -16.54 32.02 2.19
C PHE A 359 -16.45 32.57 0.76
N LYS A 360 -15.84 33.75 0.54
CA LYS A 360 -15.67 34.34 -0.79
C LYS A 360 -14.24 34.14 -1.34
N PRO A 361 -14.05 34.28 -2.66
CA PRO A 361 -12.73 34.32 -3.25
C PRO A 361 -11.91 35.48 -2.67
N THR A 362 -10.74 35.18 -2.13
CA THR A 362 -9.78 36.18 -1.64
C THR A 362 -8.47 36.08 -2.41
N SER A 363 -7.60 35.13 -2.04
CA SER A 363 -6.32 34.85 -2.70
C SER A 363 -6.04 33.35 -2.69
N LYS A 364 -5.32 32.85 -3.71
CA LYS A 364 -4.92 31.44 -3.84
C LYS A 364 -4.02 30.96 -2.68
N ASN A 365 -3.38 31.88 -1.96
CA ASN A 365 -2.49 31.53 -0.84
C ASN A 365 -3.24 31.34 0.49
N VAL A 366 -4.51 31.75 0.57
CA VAL A 366 -5.33 31.61 1.78
C VAL A 366 -5.98 30.22 1.78
N VAL A 367 -6.22 29.64 2.96
CA VAL A 367 -6.79 28.29 3.14
C VAL A 367 -8.18 28.35 3.75
N ASN A 368 -8.95 29.37 3.38
CA ASN A 368 -10.34 29.57 3.79
C ASN A 368 -11.28 28.50 3.20
N TYR A 369 -12.56 28.53 3.56
CA TYR A 369 -13.53 27.54 3.07
C TYR A 369 -13.64 27.54 1.53
N TYR A 370 -13.66 28.72 0.89
CA TYR A 370 -13.72 28.82 -0.57
C TYR A 370 -12.59 28.02 -1.25
N ASN A 371 -11.35 28.19 -0.80
CA ASN A 371 -10.19 27.47 -1.35
C ASN A 371 -10.13 26.00 -0.91
N TYR A 372 -10.71 25.67 0.26
CA TYR A 372 -10.80 24.28 0.72
C TYR A 372 -11.71 23.41 -0.16
N VAL A 373 -12.81 23.98 -0.66
CA VAL A 373 -13.75 23.28 -1.56
C VAL A 373 -13.44 23.48 -3.05
N ASN A 374 -12.66 24.50 -3.41
CA ASN A 374 -12.30 24.79 -4.81
C ASN A 374 -10.87 24.36 -5.15
N PRO A 375 -10.67 23.18 -5.76
CA PRO A 375 -9.34 22.66 -6.10
C PRO A 375 -8.62 23.44 -7.22
N VAL A 376 -9.33 24.27 -8.00
CA VAL A 376 -8.73 25.11 -9.06
C VAL A 376 -8.05 26.35 -8.47
N ALA A 377 -8.46 26.76 -7.27
CA ALA A 377 -7.88 27.91 -6.59
C ALA A 377 -6.56 27.58 -5.87
N CYS A 378 -6.33 26.33 -5.45
CA CYS A 378 -5.05 25.94 -4.84
C CYS A 378 -4.78 24.42 -4.93
N SER A 379 -3.54 24.02 -5.25
CA SER A 379 -3.14 22.61 -5.33
C SER A 379 -2.78 22.00 -3.96
N GLY A 380 -3.19 20.76 -3.73
CA GLY A 380 -2.80 19.95 -2.57
C GLY A 380 -3.91 19.76 -1.52
N ASP A 381 -3.73 18.76 -0.66
CA ASP A 381 -4.60 18.56 0.51
C ASP A 381 -4.19 19.53 1.61
N LYS A 382 -5.07 20.48 1.91
CA LYS A 382 -4.87 21.52 2.92
C LYS A 382 -5.84 21.40 4.08
N THR A 383 -6.38 20.22 4.35
CA THR A 383 -7.33 20.00 5.46
C THR A 383 -6.78 20.55 6.77
N ASP A 384 -5.52 20.25 7.10
CA ASP A 384 -4.83 20.82 8.27
C ASP A 384 -4.74 22.35 8.24
N GLY A 385 -4.46 22.91 7.06
CA GLY A 385 -4.39 24.36 6.86
C GLY A 385 -5.76 25.01 7.08
N PHE A 386 -6.81 24.43 6.51
CA PHE A 386 -8.18 24.87 6.68
C PHE A 386 -8.61 24.78 8.15
N TYR A 387 -8.30 23.69 8.84
CA TYR A 387 -8.58 23.50 10.26
C TYR A 387 -7.86 24.55 11.12
N LYS A 388 -6.57 24.82 10.87
CA LYS A 388 -5.82 25.90 11.54
C LYS A 388 -6.46 27.27 11.28
N TYR A 389 -6.93 27.52 10.07
CA TYR A 389 -7.59 28.77 9.70
C TYR A 389 -8.93 28.95 10.40
N VAL A 390 -9.78 27.92 10.42
CA VAL A 390 -11.06 27.94 11.14
C VAL A 390 -10.83 28.18 12.64
N LYS A 391 -9.90 27.44 13.27
CA LYS A 391 -9.54 27.63 14.68
C LYS A 391 -9.20 29.08 15.01
N LYS A 392 -8.37 29.71 14.17
CA LYS A 392 -7.99 31.11 14.32
C LYS A 392 -9.16 32.07 14.08
N ALA A 393 -10.00 31.78 13.08
CA ALA A 393 -11.13 32.65 12.72
C ALA A 393 -12.21 32.69 13.82
N ILE A 394 -12.43 31.58 14.54
CA ILE A 394 -13.43 31.48 15.60
C ILE A 394 -12.85 31.70 17.02
N GLU A 395 -11.54 31.99 17.14
CA GLU A 395 -10.83 32.06 18.42
C GLU A 395 -11.46 33.05 19.41
N LYS A 396 -11.94 34.19 18.91
CA LYS A 396 -12.60 35.25 19.70
C LYS A 396 -14.12 35.17 19.69
N SER A 397 -14.69 34.10 19.15
CA SER A 397 -16.14 33.91 19.17
C SER A 397 -16.59 33.49 20.57
N ASP A 398 -17.67 34.09 21.04
CA ASP A 398 -18.41 33.73 22.26
C ASP A 398 -19.60 32.79 21.97
N ASP A 399 -19.70 32.24 20.75
CA ASP A 399 -20.77 31.32 20.38
C ASP A 399 -20.58 29.96 21.08
N SER A 400 -21.65 29.46 21.72
CA SER A 400 -21.63 28.21 22.47
C SER A 400 -21.26 26.97 21.63
N ARG A 401 -21.39 27.04 20.31
CA ARG A 401 -21.05 25.93 19.39
C ARG A 401 -19.56 25.90 19.02
N LYS A 402 -18.76 26.86 19.47
CA LYS A 402 -17.31 26.91 19.22
C LYS A 402 -16.61 25.65 19.69
N ASP A 403 -16.91 25.17 20.90
CA ASP A 403 -16.24 24.01 21.48
C ASP A 403 -16.54 22.73 20.68
N GLU A 404 -17.79 22.58 20.19
CA GLU A 404 -18.17 21.48 19.30
C GLU A 404 -17.36 21.50 17.99
N ILE A 405 -17.20 22.69 17.37
CA ILE A 405 -16.37 22.85 16.16
C ILE A 405 -14.91 22.47 16.46
N LEU A 406 -14.35 22.94 17.57
CA LEU A 406 -12.98 22.63 17.96
C LEU A 406 -12.77 21.13 18.22
N GLN A 407 -13.75 20.47 18.84
CA GLN A 407 -13.73 19.03 19.09
C GLN A 407 -13.82 18.23 17.78
N LYS A 408 -14.76 18.54 16.89
CA LYS A 408 -14.84 17.91 15.55
C LYS A 408 -13.54 18.09 14.75
N ILE A 409 -12.90 19.26 14.84
CA ILE A 409 -11.59 19.48 14.21
C ILE A 409 -10.51 18.62 14.85
N ALA A 410 -10.46 18.53 16.19
CA ALA A 410 -9.48 17.71 16.91
C ALA A 410 -9.61 16.22 16.58
N ASN A 411 -10.84 15.78 16.31
CA ASN A 411 -11.18 14.41 15.95
C ASN A 411 -11.07 14.11 14.44
N GLU A 412 -10.66 15.09 13.62
CA GLU A 412 -10.57 14.99 12.16
C GLU A 412 -11.90 14.64 11.47
N THR A 413 -13.05 15.07 12.03
CA THR A 413 -14.41 14.78 11.51
C THR A 413 -15.16 15.99 11.00
N TYR A 414 -14.54 17.17 10.99
CA TYR A 414 -15.19 18.44 10.61
C TYR A 414 -15.18 18.69 9.09
N MET A 415 -16.33 19.00 8.49
CA MET A 415 -16.46 19.38 7.07
C MET A 415 -15.77 18.43 6.08
N LEU A 416 -15.92 17.12 6.31
CA LEU A 416 -15.32 16.09 5.46
C LEU A 416 -15.81 16.17 4.01
N LYS A 417 -14.92 15.85 3.07
CA LYS A 417 -15.25 15.76 1.64
C LYS A 417 -15.45 14.30 1.26
N GLN A 418 -16.48 14.02 0.46
CA GLN A 418 -16.72 12.67 -0.08
C GLN A 418 -15.57 12.14 -0.95
N THR A 419 -14.76 13.02 -1.55
CA THR A 419 -13.52 12.65 -2.24
C THR A 419 -12.35 13.12 -1.39
N SER A 420 -11.71 12.17 -0.71
CA SER A 420 -10.55 12.41 0.16
C SER A 420 -9.47 11.35 -0.06
N LYS A 421 -8.33 11.48 0.62
CA LYS A 421 -7.30 10.43 0.64
C LYS A 421 -7.80 9.17 1.34
N ASN A 422 -8.68 9.31 2.33
CA ASN A 422 -9.19 8.19 3.12
C ASN A 422 -10.01 7.21 2.27
N ASN A 423 -10.53 7.66 1.12
CA ASN A 423 -11.17 6.78 0.15
C ASN A 423 -10.25 5.66 -0.37
N ALA A 424 -8.92 5.80 -0.22
CA ALA A 424 -7.96 4.74 -0.57
C ALA A 424 -8.13 3.49 0.30
N TYR A 425 -8.65 3.63 1.52
CA TYR A 425 -8.90 2.51 2.44
C TYR A 425 -10.20 1.75 2.14
N ILE A 426 -11.07 2.28 1.27
CA ILE A 426 -12.30 1.59 0.88
C ILE A 426 -11.92 0.34 0.07
N PRO A 427 -12.25 -0.86 0.56
CA PRO A 427 -11.95 -2.10 -0.14
C PRO A 427 -12.91 -2.32 -1.30
N TYR A 428 -12.50 -3.11 -2.29
CA TYR A 428 -13.31 -3.35 -3.48
C TYR A 428 -14.61 -4.09 -3.17
N GLN A 429 -14.65 -4.90 -2.11
CA GLN A 429 -15.84 -5.64 -1.66
C GLN A 429 -17.04 -4.71 -1.44
N MET A 430 -16.86 -3.58 -0.76
CA MET A 430 -17.98 -2.63 -0.57
C MET A 430 -18.52 -2.06 -1.87
N GLN A 431 -17.65 -1.90 -2.88
CA GLN A 431 -18.07 -1.47 -4.21
C GLN A 431 -18.80 -2.61 -4.94
N LYS A 432 -18.34 -3.85 -4.75
CA LYS A 432 -18.94 -5.07 -5.31
C LYS A 432 -20.34 -5.28 -4.76
N ASP A 433 -20.55 -5.10 -3.46
CA ASP A 433 -21.85 -5.31 -2.82
C ASP A 433 -22.92 -4.38 -3.42
N GLU A 434 -22.59 -3.10 -3.59
CA GLU A 434 -23.50 -2.17 -4.26
C GLU A 434 -23.68 -2.47 -5.75
N LEU A 435 -22.62 -2.87 -6.44
CA LEU A 435 -22.71 -3.27 -7.84
C LEU A 435 -23.66 -4.46 -8.01
N ILE A 436 -23.55 -5.47 -7.16
CA ILE A 436 -24.43 -6.65 -7.15
C ILE A 436 -25.87 -6.22 -6.89
N LYS A 437 -26.14 -5.42 -5.85
CA LYS A 437 -27.50 -4.94 -5.53
C LYS A 437 -28.13 -4.16 -6.69
N ILE A 438 -27.35 -3.28 -7.34
CA ILE A 438 -27.83 -2.54 -8.52
C ILE A 438 -28.16 -3.50 -9.66
N LEU A 439 -27.32 -4.52 -9.90
CA LEU A 439 -27.59 -5.52 -10.94
C LEU A 439 -28.84 -6.33 -10.61
N ASP A 440 -28.99 -6.81 -9.36
CA ASP A 440 -30.16 -7.59 -8.92
C ASP A 440 -31.48 -6.85 -9.17
N HIS A 441 -31.54 -5.56 -8.85
CA HIS A 441 -32.74 -4.74 -9.05
C HIS A 441 -33.02 -4.42 -10.53
N GLN A 442 -31.98 -4.29 -11.35
CA GLN A 442 -32.12 -3.78 -12.72
C GLN A 442 -32.13 -4.89 -13.79
N GLU A 443 -31.56 -6.07 -13.51
CA GLU A 443 -31.44 -7.16 -14.50
C GLU A 443 -32.78 -7.76 -14.92
N LYS A 444 -33.81 -7.65 -14.08
CA LYS A 444 -35.19 -8.04 -14.43
C LYS A 444 -35.83 -7.14 -15.48
N TYR A 445 -35.34 -5.90 -15.64
CA TYR A 445 -35.82 -4.95 -16.65
C TYR A 445 -34.94 -4.89 -17.90
N TYR A 446 -33.67 -5.25 -17.79
CA TYR A 446 -32.67 -5.08 -18.83
C TYR A 446 -31.92 -6.40 -19.08
N PRO A 447 -32.29 -7.19 -20.12
CA PRO A 447 -31.64 -8.47 -20.44
C PRO A 447 -30.13 -8.38 -20.61
N VAL A 448 -29.63 -7.28 -21.19
CA VAL A 448 -28.19 -7.01 -21.37
C VAL A 448 -27.41 -7.09 -20.05
N LEU A 449 -28.00 -6.63 -18.93
CA LEU A 449 -27.38 -6.73 -17.61
C LEU A 449 -27.34 -8.16 -17.10
N LYS A 450 -28.45 -8.90 -17.26
CA LYS A 450 -28.56 -10.31 -16.85
C LYS A 450 -27.55 -11.19 -17.58
N GLU A 451 -27.46 -11.06 -18.90
CA GLU A 451 -26.56 -11.85 -19.75
C GLU A 451 -25.08 -11.54 -19.54
N ASN A 452 -24.76 -10.34 -19.09
CA ASN A 452 -23.37 -9.89 -18.91
C ASN A 452 -23.00 -9.66 -17.44
N ARG A 453 -23.81 -10.13 -16.48
CA ARG A 453 -23.63 -9.97 -15.04
C ARG A 453 -22.20 -10.32 -14.60
N ASP A 454 -21.74 -11.52 -14.93
CA ASP A 454 -20.41 -12.00 -14.54
C ASP A 454 -19.27 -11.22 -15.21
N LYS A 455 -19.50 -10.72 -16.43
CA LYS A 455 -18.53 -9.84 -17.11
C LYS A 455 -18.44 -8.48 -16.43
N ILE A 456 -19.56 -7.92 -15.98
CA ILE A 456 -19.59 -6.65 -15.24
C ILE A 456 -18.89 -6.80 -13.89
N ILE A 457 -19.18 -7.87 -13.15
CA ILE A 457 -18.55 -8.16 -11.86
C ILE A 457 -17.03 -8.39 -12.05
N SER A 458 -16.62 -9.20 -13.02
CA SER A 458 -15.18 -9.45 -13.29
C SER A 458 -14.41 -8.20 -13.71
N ILE A 459 -15.04 -7.22 -14.39
CA ILE A 459 -14.39 -5.92 -14.66
C ILE A 459 -13.98 -5.23 -13.34
N LEU A 460 -14.80 -5.33 -12.30
CA LEU A 460 -14.50 -4.77 -10.99
C LEU A 460 -13.38 -5.57 -10.31
N GLU A 461 -13.55 -6.88 -10.17
CA GLU A 461 -12.71 -7.75 -9.34
C GLU A 461 -11.35 -8.06 -9.96
N PHE A 462 -11.24 -8.12 -11.28
CA PHE A 462 -10.01 -8.60 -11.90
C PHE A 462 -8.81 -7.69 -11.57
N ARG A 463 -7.85 -8.27 -10.85
CA ARG A 463 -6.52 -7.73 -10.60
C ARG A 463 -5.54 -8.57 -11.41
N ILE A 464 -4.73 -7.90 -12.24
CA ILE A 464 -3.68 -8.59 -12.98
C ILE A 464 -2.69 -9.15 -11.96
N PRO A 465 -2.47 -10.46 -11.89
CA PRO A 465 -1.49 -11.04 -10.97
C PRO A 465 -0.11 -10.42 -11.19
N TYR A 466 0.62 -10.14 -10.11
CA TYR A 466 1.92 -9.46 -10.22
C TYR A 466 2.91 -10.27 -11.10
N TYR A 467 2.84 -11.59 -11.00
CA TYR A 467 3.65 -12.53 -11.78
C TYR A 467 3.22 -12.64 -13.26
N TYR A 468 2.10 -12.04 -13.70
CA TYR A 468 1.79 -11.94 -15.14
C TYR A 468 2.65 -10.87 -15.83
N GLY A 469 3.00 -9.79 -15.13
CA GLY A 469 3.61 -8.62 -15.74
C GLY A 469 2.71 -7.96 -16.82
N PRO A 470 3.31 -7.33 -17.85
CA PRO A 470 2.57 -6.69 -18.94
C PRO A 470 1.81 -7.70 -19.83
N LEU A 471 0.49 -7.51 -19.97
CA LEU A 471 -0.38 -8.37 -20.78
C LEU A 471 -0.18 -8.28 -22.30
N ASP A 472 0.65 -7.36 -22.77
CA ASP A 472 0.96 -7.14 -24.19
C ASP A 472 2.07 -8.05 -24.71
N GLY A 473 2.61 -8.96 -23.88
CA GLY A 473 3.69 -9.86 -24.27
C GLY A 473 4.99 -9.11 -24.60
N ASN A 474 5.20 -7.93 -24.02
CA ASN A 474 6.38 -7.10 -24.24
C ASN A 474 7.68 -7.93 -24.06
N LYS A 475 8.49 -8.08 -25.11
CA LYS A 475 9.70 -8.93 -25.05
C LYS A 475 10.76 -8.45 -24.05
N GLN A 476 10.84 -7.15 -23.78
CA GLN A 476 11.83 -6.57 -22.87
C GLN A 476 11.41 -6.75 -21.40
N PHE A 477 10.15 -6.45 -21.08
CA PHE A 477 9.65 -6.38 -19.70
C PHE A 477 8.56 -7.40 -19.36
N GLY A 478 8.24 -8.30 -20.28
CA GLY A 478 7.23 -9.34 -20.13
C GLY A 478 7.85 -10.74 -20.13
N TRP A 479 7.06 -11.66 -19.61
CA TRP A 479 7.32 -13.10 -19.50
C TRP A 479 6.00 -13.87 -19.50
N LEU A 480 4.89 -13.20 -19.83
CA LEU A 480 3.58 -13.82 -19.92
C LEU A 480 3.57 -14.83 -21.06
N ILE A 481 3.13 -16.04 -20.74
CA ILE A 481 3.01 -17.14 -21.68
C ILE A 481 1.52 -17.40 -21.91
N LYS A 482 1.12 -17.39 -23.17
CA LYS A 482 -0.24 -17.76 -23.58
C LYS A 482 -0.28 -19.23 -23.94
N LYS A 483 -1.42 -19.87 -23.71
CA LYS A 483 -1.67 -21.26 -24.12
C LYS A 483 -1.60 -21.37 -25.64
N LYS A 484 -1.21 -22.55 -26.11
CA LYS A 484 -1.10 -22.87 -27.54
C LYS A 484 -2.44 -22.65 -28.26
N GLY A 485 -2.42 -21.95 -29.38
CA GLY A 485 -3.61 -21.61 -30.17
C GLY A 485 -4.36 -20.35 -29.69
N LYS A 486 -3.92 -19.74 -28.58
CA LYS A 486 -4.53 -18.53 -27.98
C LYS A 486 -3.63 -17.29 -28.12
N GLU A 487 -2.58 -17.36 -28.92
CA GLU A 487 -1.50 -16.37 -29.00
C GLU A 487 -2.02 -14.98 -29.42
N ASN A 488 -2.98 -14.95 -30.35
CA ASN A 488 -3.57 -13.73 -30.88
C ASN A 488 -4.81 -13.25 -30.12
N GLU A 489 -5.29 -14.01 -29.13
CA GLU A 489 -6.49 -13.64 -28.37
C GLU A 489 -6.20 -12.54 -27.33
N ARG A 490 -7.15 -11.63 -27.16
CA ARG A 490 -7.05 -10.54 -26.19
C ARG A 490 -7.36 -11.06 -24.79
N ILE A 491 -6.44 -10.79 -23.87
CA ILE A 491 -6.63 -11.06 -22.44
C ILE A 491 -7.61 -10.02 -21.86
N LEU A 492 -8.72 -10.52 -21.33
CA LEU A 492 -9.83 -9.80 -20.71
C LEU A 492 -10.07 -10.32 -19.28
N PRO A 493 -10.78 -9.54 -18.44
CA PRO A 493 -11.08 -9.95 -17.07
C PRO A 493 -11.73 -11.33 -16.92
N TRP A 494 -12.56 -11.73 -17.88
CA TRP A 494 -13.36 -12.97 -17.80
C TRP A 494 -12.79 -14.15 -18.60
N ASN A 495 -11.68 -13.99 -19.33
CA ASN A 495 -11.11 -15.08 -20.16
C ASN A 495 -9.61 -15.31 -19.89
N HIS A 496 -9.01 -14.63 -18.92
CA HIS A 496 -7.55 -14.67 -18.75
C HIS A 496 -7.03 -16.06 -18.40
N GLN A 497 -7.76 -16.86 -17.61
CA GLN A 497 -7.36 -18.23 -17.25
C GLN A 497 -7.41 -19.19 -18.44
N GLU A 498 -8.23 -18.90 -19.45
CA GLU A 498 -8.32 -19.68 -20.68
C GLU A 498 -7.18 -19.35 -21.64
N ILE A 499 -6.73 -18.09 -21.65
CA ILE A 499 -5.70 -17.60 -22.58
C ILE A 499 -4.29 -17.75 -22.00
N VAL A 500 -4.09 -17.47 -20.72
CA VAL A 500 -2.78 -17.42 -20.07
C VAL A 500 -2.44 -18.78 -19.48
N ASP A 501 -1.23 -19.26 -19.72
CA ASP A 501 -0.65 -20.35 -18.95
C ASP A 501 -0.13 -19.78 -17.63
N VAL A 502 -0.97 -19.87 -16.59
CA VAL A 502 -0.72 -19.24 -15.29
C VAL A 502 0.51 -19.81 -14.61
N GLN A 503 0.66 -21.14 -14.63
CA GLN A 503 1.74 -21.85 -13.98
C GLN A 503 3.07 -21.56 -14.67
N GLU A 504 3.11 -21.70 -16.00
CA GLU A 504 4.33 -21.43 -16.76
C GLU A 504 4.74 -19.96 -16.70
N THR A 505 3.76 -19.04 -16.70
CA THR A 505 4.03 -17.61 -16.50
C THR A 505 4.64 -17.31 -15.13
N ALA A 506 4.15 -17.95 -14.07
CA ALA A 506 4.68 -17.78 -12.71
C ALA A 506 6.10 -18.37 -12.58
N ALA A 507 6.33 -19.55 -13.15
CA ALA A 507 7.66 -20.18 -13.18
C ALA A 507 8.66 -19.31 -13.95
N GLN A 508 8.27 -18.78 -15.11
CA GLN A 508 9.12 -17.91 -15.92
C GLN A 508 9.42 -16.57 -15.24
N PHE A 509 8.48 -16.03 -14.44
CA PHE A 509 8.69 -14.85 -13.62
C PHE A 509 9.85 -15.06 -12.63
N ILE A 510 9.78 -16.12 -11.83
CA ILE A 510 10.81 -16.45 -10.83
C ILE A 510 12.14 -16.75 -11.51
N LYS A 511 12.14 -17.62 -12.53
CA LYS A 511 13.36 -18.03 -13.26
C LYS A 511 14.14 -16.86 -13.86
N LYS A 512 13.45 -15.80 -14.30
CA LYS A 512 14.06 -14.58 -14.85
C LYS A 512 14.71 -13.71 -13.78
N LEU A 513 14.27 -13.82 -12.53
CA LEU A 513 14.79 -13.08 -11.37
C LEU A 513 15.83 -13.87 -10.56
N THR A 514 15.86 -15.21 -10.68
CA THR A 514 16.85 -16.06 -9.99
C THR A 514 18.27 -15.86 -10.55
N ASN A 515 19.23 -15.62 -9.66
CA ASN A 515 20.65 -15.50 -9.99
C ASN A 515 21.28 -16.84 -10.39
N TYR A 516 22.50 -16.77 -10.94
CA TYR A 516 23.34 -17.93 -11.23
C TYR A 516 24.36 -18.15 -10.12
N CYS A 517 24.79 -19.40 -9.96
CA CYS A 517 25.81 -19.77 -8.98
C CYS A 517 27.17 -19.15 -9.34
N THR A 518 27.85 -18.58 -8.35
CA THR A 518 29.19 -17.98 -8.51
C THR A 518 30.24 -19.01 -8.93
N TYR A 519 30.10 -20.26 -8.48
CA TYR A 519 31.05 -21.34 -8.77
C TYR A 519 30.66 -22.16 -10.01
N LEU A 520 29.36 -22.24 -10.32
CA LEU A 520 28.81 -22.97 -11.46
C LEU A 520 27.98 -21.99 -12.32
N PRO A 521 28.61 -21.21 -13.21
CA PRO A 521 27.94 -20.10 -13.92
C PRO A 521 26.76 -20.50 -14.80
N ILE A 522 26.61 -21.80 -15.11
CA ILE A 522 25.50 -22.34 -15.89
C ILE A 522 24.31 -22.78 -15.02
N GLU A 523 24.52 -22.92 -13.70
CA GLU A 523 23.51 -23.40 -12.75
C GLU A 523 22.85 -22.25 -12.00
N LYS A 524 21.56 -22.40 -11.68
CA LYS A 524 20.83 -21.45 -10.83
C LYS A 524 21.20 -21.65 -9.37
N VAL A 525 21.09 -20.57 -8.59
CA VAL A 525 21.22 -20.66 -7.12
C VAL A 525 20.02 -21.42 -6.52
N MET A 526 20.26 -22.10 -5.39
CA MET A 526 19.19 -22.71 -4.61
C MET A 526 18.37 -21.65 -3.87
N PRO A 527 17.10 -21.92 -3.54
CA PRO A 527 16.33 -21.08 -2.62
C PRO A 527 17.07 -20.92 -1.28
N GLN A 528 17.04 -19.72 -0.70
CA GLN A 528 17.72 -19.45 0.58
C GLN A 528 17.16 -20.32 1.73
N LYS A 529 15.88 -20.67 1.67
CA LYS A 529 15.20 -21.51 2.66
C LYS A 529 15.18 -23.00 2.28
N SER A 530 16.05 -23.43 1.36
CA SER A 530 16.32 -24.85 1.07
C SER A 530 16.91 -25.56 2.28
N LEU A 531 16.57 -26.83 2.50
CA LEU A 531 17.15 -27.65 3.58
C LEU A 531 18.67 -27.73 3.45
N THR A 532 19.16 -27.95 2.22
CA THR A 532 20.58 -28.02 1.88
C THR A 532 21.27 -26.69 2.15
N CYS A 533 20.66 -25.59 1.69
CA CYS A 533 21.23 -24.26 1.82
C CYS A 533 21.35 -23.86 3.30
N SER A 534 20.28 -24.04 4.09
CA SER A 534 20.28 -23.70 5.51
C SER A 534 21.26 -24.55 6.31
N MET A 535 21.38 -25.85 6.00
CA MET A 535 22.34 -26.74 6.65
C MET A 535 23.78 -26.32 6.34
N TYR A 536 24.08 -25.99 5.07
CA TYR A 536 25.38 -25.49 4.67
C TYR A 536 25.77 -24.21 5.42
N GLU A 537 24.84 -23.26 5.56
CA GLU A 537 25.08 -22.01 6.28
C GLU A 537 25.38 -22.24 7.78
N VAL A 538 24.59 -23.07 8.45
CA VAL A 538 24.80 -23.44 9.85
C VAL A 538 26.14 -24.14 10.05
N LEU A 539 26.48 -25.12 9.20
CA LEU A 539 27.77 -25.79 9.25
C LEU A 539 28.93 -24.80 9.03
N SER A 540 28.80 -23.88 8.09
CA SER A 540 29.83 -22.87 7.79
C SER A 540 30.07 -21.93 8.97
N GLU A 541 29.01 -21.52 9.68
CA GLU A 541 29.13 -20.66 10.86
C GLU A 541 29.65 -21.42 12.09
N VAL A 542 29.05 -22.57 12.42
CA VAL A 542 29.46 -23.42 13.54
C VAL A 542 30.92 -23.86 13.41
N ASN A 543 31.41 -24.07 12.18
CA ASN A 543 32.81 -24.42 11.94
C ASN A 543 33.81 -23.33 12.32
N LYS A 544 33.37 -22.08 12.43
CA LYS A 544 34.21 -20.93 12.79
C LYS A 544 34.18 -20.59 14.29
N ILE A 545 33.23 -21.15 15.05
CA ILE A 545 33.08 -20.90 16.48
C ILE A 545 34.30 -21.38 17.26
N ARG A 546 34.76 -20.53 18.17
CA ARG A 546 35.90 -20.78 19.05
C ARG A 546 35.53 -20.50 20.50
N ILE A 547 36.05 -21.32 21.40
CA ILE A 547 36.04 -21.08 22.85
C ILE A 547 37.50 -20.90 23.28
N ASP A 548 37.83 -19.74 23.85
CA ASP A 548 39.20 -19.35 24.23
C ASP A 548 40.20 -19.55 23.07
N GLY A 549 39.78 -19.15 21.85
CA GLY A 549 40.57 -19.25 20.62
C GLY A 549 40.61 -20.65 19.96
N LYS A 550 40.11 -21.70 20.62
CA LYS A 550 40.13 -23.08 20.10
C LYS A 550 38.84 -23.46 19.38
N LEU A 551 38.95 -24.13 18.23
CA LEU A 551 37.80 -24.68 17.52
C LEU A 551 37.10 -25.78 18.34
N LEU A 552 35.78 -25.87 18.17
CA LEU A 552 35.01 -26.99 18.68
C LEU A 552 35.38 -28.31 17.94
N PRO A 553 35.51 -29.44 18.66
CA PRO A 553 35.61 -30.76 18.06
C PRO A 553 34.38 -31.11 17.20
N ILE A 554 34.54 -32.00 16.23
CA ILE A 554 33.46 -32.40 15.30
C ILE A 554 32.25 -32.94 16.05
N ASP A 555 32.44 -33.83 17.02
CA ASP A 555 31.34 -34.39 17.81
C ASP A 555 30.58 -33.32 18.61
N THR A 556 31.31 -32.32 19.12
CA THR A 556 30.70 -31.19 19.83
C THR A 556 29.88 -30.31 18.89
N LYS A 557 30.35 -30.09 17.65
CA LYS A 557 29.61 -29.34 16.64
C LYS A 557 28.32 -30.05 16.23
N ASN A 558 28.38 -31.36 16.00
CA ASN A 558 27.20 -32.15 15.62
C ASN A 558 26.15 -32.12 16.74
N ARG A 559 26.56 -32.37 17.99
CA ARG A 559 25.65 -32.28 19.15
C ARG A 559 25.07 -30.89 19.35
N LEU A 560 25.86 -29.84 19.13
CA LEU A 560 25.39 -28.46 19.18
C LEU A 560 24.25 -28.22 18.17
N ILE A 561 24.41 -28.72 16.94
CA ILE A 561 23.40 -28.59 15.88
C ILE A 561 22.12 -29.36 16.26
N GLU A 562 22.25 -30.62 16.70
CA GLU A 562 21.13 -31.47 17.17
C GLU A 562 20.37 -30.85 18.35
N ASP A 563 21.09 -30.32 19.33
CA ASP A 563 20.48 -29.88 20.58
C ASP A 563 19.95 -28.45 20.53
N LEU A 564 20.52 -27.58 19.70
CA LEU A 564 20.10 -26.18 19.59
C LEU A 564 19.40 -25.90 18.27
N PHE A 565 20.08 -26.11 17.13
CA PHE A 565 19.58 -25.63 15.83
C PHE A 565 18.34 -26.38 15.34
N PHE A 566 18.23 -27.69 15.60
CA PHE A 566 17.01 -28.45 15.27
C PHE A 566 15.83 -28.19 16.22
N LYS A 567 16.05 -27.47 17.33
CA LYS A 567 15.02 -27.17 18.34
C LYS A 567 14.65 -25.70 18.40
N ARG A 568 15.46 -24.81 17.80
CA ARG A 568 15.33 -23.36 17.91
C ARG A 568 15.64 -22.70 16.58
N LYS A 569 14.70 -21.87 16.09
CA LYS A 569 14.90 -21.05 14.88
C LYS A 569 16.00 -20.00 15.07
N THR A 570 16.27 -19.57 16.29
CA THR A 570 17.32 -18.60 16.60
C THR A 570 18.15 -19.10 17.77
N VAL A 571 19.48 -19.08 17.62
CA VAL A 571 20.43 -19.50 18.66
C VAL A 571 21.26 -18.28 19.06
N LYS A 572 21.08 -17.81 20.30
CA LYS A 572 21.81 -16.67 20.86
C LYS A 572 23.03 -17.17 21.65
N GLU A 573 24.00 -16.29 21.94
CA GLU A 573 25.19 -16.66 22.74
C GLU A 573 24.81 -17.23 24.11
N LYS A 574 23.77 -16.69 24.75
CA LYS A 574 23.24 -17.20 26.03
C LYS A 574 22.82 -18.68 25.94
N ASP A 575 22.30 -19.10 24.78
CA ASP A 575 21.83 -20.47 24.57
C ASP A 575 23.01 -21.42 24.42
N LEU A 576 24.05 -21.00 23.68
CA LEU A 576 25.30 -21.74 23.59
C LEU A 576 25.99 -21.86 24.95
N ILE A 577 26.08 -20.77 25.73
CA ILE A 577 26.66 -20.81 27.08
C ILE A 577 25.90 -21.78 27.98
N ASN A 578 24.56 -21.73 27.96
CA ASN A 578 23.74 -22.62 28.76
C ASN A 578 23.92 -24.09 28.33
N TRP A 579 23.96 -24.34 27.02
CA TRP A 579 24.19 -25.67 26.47
C TRP A 579 25.59 -26.21 26.84
N LEU A 580 26.64 -25.38 26.78
CA LEU A 580 27.99 -25.76 27.22
C LEU A 580 28.01 -26.17 28.69
N LYS A 581 27.35 -25.39 29.56
CA LYS A 581 27.22 -25.72 31.00
C LYS A 581 26.49 -27.04 31.22
N GLN A 582 25.36 -27.26 30.55
CA GLN A 582 24.56 -28.48 30.67
C GLN A 582 25.34 -29.72 30.22
N ASN A 583 26.21 -29.57 29.22
CA ASN A 583 27.04 -30.64 28.68
C ASN A 583 28.41 -30.78 29.35
N GLN A 584 28.65 -30.05 30.45
CA GLN A 584 29.91 -30.07 31.22
C GLN A 584 31.13 -29.72 30.36
N LEU A 585 30.95 -28.83 29.38
CA LEU A 585 32.00 -28.31 28.51
C LEU A 585 32.55 -26.98 29.04
N THR A 586 33.78 -26.65 28.66
CA THR A 586 34.42 -25.38 29.04
C THR A 586 33.60 -24.19 28.56
N VAL A 587 33.31 -23.28 29.49
CA VAL A 587 32.71 -21.97 29.18
C VAL A 587 33.84 -20.94 29.23
N GLY A 588 34.14 -20.35 28.09
CA GLY A 588 35.18 -19.35 27.91
C GLY A 588 34.72 -18.22 26.99
N GLU A 589 35.66 -17.39 26.53
CA GLU A 589 35.36 -16.35 25.55
C GLU A 589 34.97 -16.98 24.21
N ILE A 590 33.76 -16.67 23.73
CA ILE A 590 33.23 -17.20 22.48
C ILE A 590 33.47 -16.21 21.36
N THR A 591 34.13 -16.64 20.29
CA THR A 591 34.39 -15.83 19.09
C THR A 591 34.02 -16.59 17.82
N GLY A 592 33.85 -15.86 16.71
CA GLY A 592 33.54 -16.44 15.40
C GLY A 592 32.08 -16.37 14.96
N TYR A 593 31.20 -15.74 15.76
CA TYR A 593 29.86 -15.38 15.31
C TYR A 593 29.89 -14.42 14.12
N GLN A 594 28.90 -14.50 13.24
CA GLN A 594 28.71 -13.53 12.17
C GLN A 594 27.83 -12.35 12.59
N LYS A 595 27.00 -12.53 13.63
CA LYS A 595 26.17 -11.49 14.25
C LYS A 595 26.67 -11.22 15.68
N GLU A 596 26.49 -10.00 16.19
CA GLU A 596 26.90 -9.67 17.56
C GLU A 596 26.19 -10.58 18.57
N LYS A 597 26.96 -11.44 19.26
CA LYS A 597 26.51 -12.38 20.29
C LYS A 597 25.36 -13.31 19.88
N ALA A 598 25.27 -13.67 18.60
CA ALA A 598 24.28 -14.63 18.10
C ALA A 598 24.75 -15.31 16.82
N PHE A 599 24.18 -16.48 16.52
CA PHE A 599 24.31 -17.07 15.20
C PHE A 599 23.44 -16.32 14.19
N SER A 600 24.00 -16.07 13.01
CA SER A 600 23.26 -15.50 11.87
C SER A 600 22.44 -16.54 11.10
N SER A 601 22.93 -17.79 11.10
CA SER A 601 22.35 -18.93 10.39
C SER A 601 21.29 -19.64 11.23
N SER A 602 20.40 -20.38 10.55
CA SER A 602 19.26 -21.05 11.18
C SER A 602 18.87 -22.32 10.43
N LEU A 603 18.37 -23.33 11.16
CA LEU A 603 17.68 -24.49 10.59
C LEU A 603 16.14 -24.33 10.66
N ALA A 604 15.62 -23.10 10.65
CA ALA A 604 14.18 -22.85 10.62
C ALA A 604 13.43 -23.67 9.54
N PRO A 605 13.92 -23.79 8.28
CA PRO A 605 13.26 -24.63 7.28
C PRO A 605 13.14 -26.10 7.71
N TRP A 606 14.15 -26.65 8.38
CA TRP A 606 14.10 -28.02 8.88
C TRP A 606 13.05 -28.20 9.98
N ILE A 607 12.92 -27.21 10.87
CA ILE A 607 11.91 -27.22 11.93
C ILE A 607 10.51 -27.16 11.30
N ASP A 608 10.30 -26.22 10.38
CA ASP A 608 9.00 -25.99 9.74
C ASP A 608 8.57 -27.19 8.90
N PHE A 609 9.45 -27.75 8.08
CA PHE A 609 9.12 -28.94 7.31
C PHE A 609 8.96 -30.20 8.18
N LYS A 610 9.67 -30.30 9.31
CA LYS A 610 9.45 -31.41 10.24
C LYS A 610 8.07 -31.34 10.90
N GLU A 611 7.56 -30.15 11.19
CA GLU A 611 6.17 -30.00 11.68
C GLU A 611 5.12 -30.42 10.64
N ILE A 612 5.44 -30.29 9.35
CA ILE A 612 4.54 -30.66 8.24
C ILE A 612 4.63 -32.15 7.90
N PHE A 613 5.83 -32.72 7.86
CA PHE A 613 6.10 -34.08 7.40
C PHE A 613 6.38 -35.08 8.53
N ASP A 614 6.26 -34.67 9.79
CA ASP A 614 6.65 -35.36 11.04
C ASP A 614 8.16 -35.66 11.17
N GLU A 615 8.80 -36.08 10.09
CA GLU A 615 10.23 -36.34 9.98
C GLU A 615 10.79 -35.94 8.61
N ILE A 616 12.10 -35.69 8.57
CA ILE A 616 12.85 -35.43 7.34
C ILE A 616 13.87 -36.56 7.19
N ASN A 617 13.80 -37.29 6.08
CA ASN A 617 14.65 -38.45 5.78
C ASN A 617 14.89 -38.57 4.27
N ASP A 618 15.72 -39.54 3.85
CA ASP A 618 16.09 -39.73 2.43
C ASP A 618 14.89 -39.95 1.49
N SER A 619 13.76 -40.46 2.00
CA SER A 619 12.57 -40.71 1.18
C SER A 619 11.78 -39.45 0.83
N ASN A 620 11.90 -38.38 1.64
CA ASN A 620 11.17 -37.12 1.42
C ASN A 620 12.07 -35.90 1.18
N TYR A 621 13.39 -36.02 1.34
CA TYR A 621 14.34 -34.91 1.14
C TYR A 621 14.22 -34.25 -0.24
N ASP A 622 14.31 -35.03 -1.32
CA ASP A 622 14.22 -34.54 -2.70
C ASP A 622 12.83 -33.98 -3.04
N LEU A 623 11.79 -34.44 -2.33
CA LEU A 623 10.45 -33.89 -2.46
C LEU A 623 10.39 -32.51 -1.81
N ILE A 624 10.90 -32.38 -0.58
CA ILE A 624 10.92 -31.11 0.16
C ILE A 624 11.74 -30.07 -0.58
N GLU A 625 12.89 -30.42 -1.14
CA GLU A 625 13.72 -29.49 -1.94
C GLU A 625 13.06 -29.05 -3.26
N LYS A 626 12.03 -29.76 -3.73
CA LYS A 626 11.24 -29.37 -4.91
C LYS A 626 10.02 -28.52 -4.58
N LEU A 627 9.54 -28.55 -3.33
CA LEU A 627 8.43 -27.72 -2.84
C LEU A 627 8.92 -26.30 -2.59
#